data_AF-A0A4R8RGK1-F1
#
_entry.id   AF-A0A4R8RGK1-F1
#
_cell.length_a   1.000
_cell.length_b   1.000
_cell.length_c   1.000
_cell.angle_alpha   90.00
_cell.angle_beta   90.00
_cell.angle_gamma   90.00
#
_symmetry.space_group_name_H-M   'P 1'
#
loop_
_entity.id
_entity.type
_entity.pdbx_description
1 polymer ?
#
loop_
_entity_poly.entity_id
_entity_poly.type
_entity_poly.pdbx_seq_one_letter_code
_entity_poly.pdbx_strand_id
1 'polypeptide(L)'
;MPPKLPPLRFVRSVLNSFAKDSGLEPSLLGNNFRVTGASVGKVDFELAIQKEHTENRLQTIHGGTLATLVDLGGSLAVASKGRFMTGVSTDINVTYLNPGGKPSDILTGTAICDKMGRTLAYTTVNFFNKKGELAARGSHTKYVAKTWETEDFVAPEEYIAEEEK
;
A
#
# COMPACT_ATOMS: atom_id res chain seq x y z
N MET A 1 16.86 -8.90 20.59
CA MET A 1 16.60 -8.71 19.16
C MET A 1 15.11 -8.94 18.94
N PRO A 2 14.40 -8.02 18.27
CA PRO A 2 12.99 -8.23 17.98
C PRO A 2 12.82 -9.46 17.06
N PRO A 3 11.72 -10.22 17.18
CA PRO A 3 11.50 -11.41 16.38
C PRO A 3 11.28 -11.07 14.91
N LYS A 4 11.79 -11.92 14.00
CA LYS A 4 11.48 -11.82 12.56
C LYS A 4 10.00 -12.10 12.35
N LEU A 5 9.27 -11.13 11.80
CA LEU A 5 7.83 -11.24 11.59
C LEU A 5 7.52 -11.94 10.25
N PRO A 6 6.43 -12.73 10.17
CA PRO A 6 5.95 -13.21 8.88
C PRO A 6 5.55 -12.02 7.98
N PRO A 7 5.69 -12.12 6.64
CA PRO A 7 5.52 -10.99 5.72
C PRO A 7 4.22 -10.20 5.90
N LEU A 8 3.10 -10.89 6.18
CA LEU A 8 1.81 -10.25 6.45
C LEU A 8 1.82 -9.39 7.71
N ARG A 9 2.33 -9.93 8.82
CA ARG A 9 2.42 -9.21 10.09
C ARG A 9 3.41 -8.05 10.00
N PHE A 10 4.51 -8.23 9.25
CA PHE A 10 5.46 -7.17 8.98
C PHE A 10 4.84 -6.01 8.18
N VAL A 11 4.15 -6.31 7.08
CA VAL A 11 3.48 -5.30 6.24
C VAL A 11 2.38 -4.57 7.02
N ARG A 12 1.61 -5.28 7.86
CA ARG A 12 0.63 -4.65 8.77
C ARG A 12 1.30 -3.73 9.80
N SER A 13 2.46 -4.12 10.31
CA SER A 13 3.22 -3.28 11.25
C SER A 13 3.73 -2.00 10.59
N VAL A 14 4.18 -2.10 9.34
CA VAL A 14 4.57 -0.93 8.54
C VAL A 14 3.36 -0.04 8.25
N LEU A 15 2.19 -0.61 7.92
CA LEU A 15 0.95 0.14 7.77
C LEU A 15 0.56 0.88 9.06
N ASN A 16 0.74 0.26 10.24
CA ASN A 16 0.49 0.91 11.53
C ASN A 16 1.43 2.10 11.77
N SER A 17 2.69 2.02 11.34
CA SER A 17 3.60 3.18 11.38
C SER A 17 3.10 4.30 10.48
N PHE A 18 2.70 4.02 9.24
CA PHE A 18 2.08 5.02 8.37
C PHE A 18 0.82 5.63 8.99
N ALA A 19 -0.03 4.83 9.63
CA ALA A 19 -1.23 5.33 10.30
C ALA A 19 -0.95 6.18 11.56
N LYS A 20 0.20 5.99 12.21
CA LYS A 20 0.57 6.74 13.42
C LYS A 20 1.36 8.00 13.10
N ASP A 21 2.23 7.93 12.10
CA ASP A 21 3.21 8.98 11.80
C ASP A 21 2.77 9.90 10.64
N SER A 22 1.85 9.46 9.78
CA SER A 22 1.35 10.27 8.68
C SER A 22 -0.01 10.89 8.97
N GLY A 23 -0.23 12.13 8.55
CA GLY A 23 -1.53 12.80 8.66
C GLY A 23 -2.52 12.45 7.54
N LEU A 24 -2.04 11.88 6.43
CA LEU A 24 -2.82 11.68 5.21
C LEU A 24 -3.51 10.30 5.18
N GLU A 25 -2.83 9.25 5.57
CA GLU A 25 -3.35 7.88 5.61
C GLU A 25 -4.50 7.70 6.62
N PRO A 26 -4.45 8.26 7.84
CA PRO A 26 -5.55 8.15 8.80
C PRO A 26 -6.80 8.92 8.35
N SER A 27 -6.61 10.04 7.65
CA SER A 27 -7.71 10.90 7.19
C SER A 27 -8.36 10.38 5.90
N LEU A 28 -7.57 9.78 5.00
CA LEU A 28 -8.05 9.33 3.69
C LEU A 28 -8.36 7.83 3.62
N LEU A 29 -7.75 6.98 4.46
CA LEU A 29 -7.90 5.52 4.37
C LEU A 29 -8.48 4.93 5.65
N GLY A 30 -8.08 5.45 6.81
CA GLY A 30 -8.63 5.11 8.13
C GLY A 30 -8.86 3.59 8.31
N ASN A 31 -10.02 3.24 8.87
CA ASN A 31 -10.43 1.84 9.08
C ASN A 31 -10.97 1.14 7.82
N ASN A 32 -11.00 1.83 6.67
CA ASN A 32 -11.60 1.30 5.44
C ASN A 32 -10.58 0.53 4.59
N PHE A 33 -9.29 0.71 4.83
CA PHE A 33 -8.21 0.03 4.13
C PHE A 33 -7.72 -1.18 4.93
N ARG A 34 -7.62 -2.34 4.29
CA ARG A 34 -7.13 -3.57 4.91
C ARG A 34 -6.17 -4.32 4.00
N VAL A 35 -5.07 -4.80 4.58
CA VAL A 35 -4.16 -5.75 3.92
C VAL A 35 -4.70 -7.16 4.12
N THR A 36 -5.11 -7.80 3.02
CA THR A 36 -5.71 -9.15 3.01
C THR A 36 -4.65 -10.24 2.91
N GLY A 37 -3.52 -9.95 2.25
CA GLY A 37 -2.44 -10.90 2.08
C GLY A 37 -1.10 -10.21 1.82
N ALA A 38 -0.01 -10.83 2.26
CA ALA A 38 1.32 -10.41 1.87
C ALA A 38 2.25 -11.61 1.74
N SER A 39 3.05 -11.58 0.68
CA SER A 39 4.14 -12.50 0.39
C SER A 39 5.34 -11.70 -0.08
N VAL A 40 6.50 -12.34 -0.23
CA VAL A 40 7.76 -11.64 -0.49
C VAL A 40 7.76 -10.94 -1.85
N GLY A 41 7.49 -9.63 -1.88
CA GLY A 41 7.36 -8.83 -3.09
C GLY A 41 5.95 -8.71 -3.65
N LYS A 42 4.92 -9.16 -2.94
CA LYS A 42 3.52 -8.98 -3.33
C LYS A 42 2.64 -8.73 -2.12
N VAL A 43 1.81 -7.69 -2.18
CA VAL A 43 0.83 -7.33 -1.16
C VAL A 43 -0.54 -7.21 -1.81
N ASP A 44 -1.50 -7.91 -1.25
CA ASP A 44 -2.91 -7.82 -1.63
C ASP A 44 -3.65 -7.03 -0.54
N PHE A 45 -4.48 -6.09 -0.97
CA PHE A 45 -5.22 -5.20 -0.09
C PHE A 45 -6.62 -4.91 -0.65
N GLU A 46 -7.48 -4.38 0.21
CA GLU A 46 -8.81 -3.95 -0.16
C GLU A 46 -9.16 -2.64 0.52
N LEU A 47 -9.97 -1.83 -0.15
CA LEU A 47 -10.49 -0.57 0.33
C LEU A 47 -12.01 -0.58 0.20
N ALA A 48 -12.71 -0.42 1.33
CA ALA A 48 -14.13 -0.09 1.30
C ALA A 48 -14.29 1.36 0.83
N ILE A 49 -14.94 1.57 -0.32
CA ILE A 49 -15.14 2.90 -0.88
C ILE A 49 -16.21 3.60 -0.03
N GLN A 50 -15.85 4.72 0.58
CA GLN A 50 -16.76 5.60 1.30
C GLN A 50 -16.91 6.92 0.54
N LYS A 51 -17.85 7.76 0.99
CA LYS A 51 -18.14 9.05 0.34
C LYS A 51 -16.91 9.95 0.31
N GLU A 52 -16.08 9.89 1.35
CA GLU A 52 -14.83 10.64 1.49
C GLU A 52 -13.80 10.28 0.41
N HIS A 53 -13.90 9.06 -0.16
CA HIS A 53 -13.02 8.59 -1.23
C HIS A 53 -13.57 8.93 -2.62
N THR A 54 -14.79 9.48 -2.71
CA THR A 54 -15.45 9.72 -3.99
C THR A 54 -15.43 11.17 -4.42
N GLU A 55 -15.38 11.41 -5.72
CA GLU A 55 -15.53 12.74 -6.27
C GLU A 55 -17.02 13.14 -6.30
N ASN A 56 -17.33 14.36 -5.83
CA ASN A 56 -18.70 14.86 -5.70
C ASN A 56 -19.51 14.83 -7.00
N ARG A 57 -18.85 14.93 -8.16
CA ARG A 57 -19.50 15.13 -9.46
C ARG A 57 -19.99 13.82 -10.10
N LEU A 58 -19.25 12.73 -9.94
CA LEU A 58 -19.51 11.44 -10.58
C LEU A 58 -19.86 10.34 -9.57
N GLN A 59 -19.70 10.59 -8.26
CA GLN A 59 -19.94 9.61 -7.19
C GLN A 59 -19.12 8.33 -7.37
N THR A 60 -17.93 8.44 -7.98
CA THR A 60 -16.95 7.37 -8.16
C THR A 60 -15.68 7.69 -7.40
N ILE A 61 -14.84 6.68 -7.13
CA ILE A 61 -13.57 6.89 -6.44
C ILE A 61 -12.75 8.01 -7.12
N HIS A 62 -12.24 8.94 -6.33
CA HIS A 62 -11.42 10.03 -6.81
C HIS A 62 -10.06 9.48 -7.26
N GLY A 63 -9.59 9.90 -8.44
CA GLY A 63 -8.25 9.55 -8.92
C GLY A 63 -7.12 9.88 -7.91
N GLY A 64 -7.25 10.95 -7.14
CA GLY A 64 -6.30 11.30 -6.08
C GLY A 64 -6.20 10.21 -4.99
N THR A 65 -7.33 9.61 -4.60
CA THR A 65 -7.34 8.48 -3.66
C THR A 65 -6.61 7.28 -4.23
N LEU A 66 -6.81 6.96 -5.51
CA LEU A 66 -6.08 5.89 -6.19
C LEU A 66 -4.57 6.20 -6.24
N ALA A 67 -4.17 7.44 -6.51
CA ALA A 67 -2.76 7.82 -6.51
C ALA A 67 -2.11 7.66 -5.12
N THR A 68 -2.81 8.05 -4.05
CA THR A 68 -2.35 7.78 -2.68
C THR A 68 -2.22 6.29 -2.41
N LEU A 69 -3.17 5.47 -2.87
CA LEU A 69 -3.09 4.02 -2.71
C LEU A 69 -1.93 3.41 -3.51
N VAL A 70 -1.55 4.00 -4.65
CA VAL A 70 -0.35 3.57 -5.39
C VAL A 70 0.91 3.86 -4.58
N ASP A 71 1.02 5.05 -3.98
CA ASP A 71 2.17 5.43 -3.14
C ASP A 71 2.29 4.55 -1.88
N LEU A 72 1.16 4.33 -1.19
CA LEU A 72 1.10 3.43 -0.04
C LEU A 72 1.37 1.99 -0.46
N GLY A 73 0.72 1.51 -1.51
CA GLY A 73 0.88 0.15 -2.03
C GLY A 73 2.33 -0.15 -2.45
N GLY A 74 3.00 0.80 -3.12
CA GLY A 74 4.42 0.69 -3.47
C GLY A 74 5.31 0.63 -2.23
N SER A 75 5.00 1.44 -1.21
CA SER A 75 5.69 1.38 0.09
C SER A 75 5.52 0.02 0.77
N LEU A 76 4.31 -0.51 0.81
CA LEU A 76 4.01 -1.84 1.37
C LEU A 76 4.66 -2.97 0.57
N ALA A 77 4.74 -2.85 -0.76
CA ALA A 77 5.42 -3.82 -1.61
C ALA A 77 6.94 -3.85 -1.33
N VAL A 78 7.58 -2.70 -1.11
CA VAL A 78 8.97 -2.63 -0.64
C VAL A 78 9.10 -3.25 0.76
N ALA A 79 8.16 -2.94 1.66
CA ALA A 79 8.14 -3.53 3.00
C ALA A 79 8.02 -5.06 2.98
N SER A 80 7.26 -5.62 2.04
CA SER A 80 7.13 -7.07 1.90
C SER A 80 8.45 -7.80 1.57
N LYS A 81 9.49 -7.08 1.12
CA LYS A 81 10.86 -7.60 0.95
C LYS A 81 11.68 -7.57 2.26
N GLY A 82 11.06 -7.21 3.39
CA GLY A 82 11.68 -7.21 4.71
C GLY A 82 12.21 -5.86 5.18
N ARG A 83 11.91 -4.76 4.47
CA ARG A 83 12.47 -3.43 4.83
C ARG A 83 11.45 -2.56 5.54
N PHE A 84 11.75 -2.13 6.76
CA PHE A 84 10.85 -1.26 7.52
C PHE A 84 10.84 0.16 6.95
N MET A 85 12.02 0.68 6.62
CA MET A 85 12.14 1.92 5.87
C MET A 85 11.85 1.64 4.39
N THR A 86 10.82 2.29 3.84
CA THR A 86 10.38 2.06 2.45
C THR A 86 10.95 3.06 1.45
N GLY A 87 11.85 3.95 1.90
CA GLY A 87 12.48 4.97 1.06
C GLY A 87 11.54 6.11 0.65
N VAL A 88 12.04 6.98 -0.22
CA VAL A 88 11.29 8.16 -0.70
C VAL A 88 10.81 7.95 -2.14
N SER A 89 9.63 8.46 -2.46
CA SER A 89 9.03 8.37 -3.79
C SER A 89 9.79 9.27 -4.77
N THR A 90 10.27 8.72 -5.88
CA THR A 90 10.97 9.48 -6.94
C THR A 90 10.10 9.70 -8.17
N ASP A 91 9.19 8.76 -8.43
CA ASP A 91 8.28 8.81 -9.57
C ASP A 91 7.00 8.04 -9.24
N ILE A 92 5.86 8.61 -9.63
CA ILE A 92 4.55 7.97 -9.53
C ILE A 92 3.79 8.20 -10.83
N ASN A 93 3.24 7.12 -11.39
CA ASN A 93 2.38 7.15 -12.55
C ASN A 93 1.11 6.37 -12.25
N VAL A 94 -0.04 6.93 -12.59
CA VAL A 94 -1.35 6.29 -12.43
C VAL A 94 -2.12 6.40 -13.73
N THR A 95 -2.52 5.25 -14.26
CA THR A 95 -3.38 5.13 -15.43
C THR A 95 -4.77 4.71 -14.98
N TYR A 96 -5.77 5.55 -15.28
CA TYR A 96 -7.18 5.28 -15.01
C TYR A 96 -7.82 4.67 -16.25
N LEU A 97 -8.34 3.45 -16.13
CA LEU A 97 -8.87 2.68 -17.26
C LEU A 97 -10.39 2.58 -17.21
N ASN A 98 -10.93 2.28 -16.02
CA ASN A 98 -12.35 2.11 -15.79
C ASN A 98 -12.78 2.80 -14.48
N PRO A 99 -14.09 3.06 -14.29
CA PRO A 99 -14.60 3.57 -13.02
C PRO A 99 -14.24 2.62 -11.86
N GLY A 100 -13.57 3.13 -10.82
CA GLY A 100 -13.08 2.31 -9.71
C GLY A 100 -14.15 1.79 -8.75
N GLY A 101 -15.39 2.28 -8.84
CA GLY A 101 -16.52 1.84 -8.02
C GLY A 101 -17.25 3.02 -7.38
N LYS A 102 -18.34 2.71 -6.69
CA LYS A 102 -19.21 3.67 -5.98
C LYS A 102 -19.08 3.50 -4.46
N PRO A 103 -19.59 4.44 -3.65
CA PRO A 103 -19.65 4.24 -2.21
C PRO A 103 -20.36 2.93 -1.87
N SER A 104 -19.84 2.19 -0.89
CA SER A 104 -20.24 0.82 -0.49
C SER A 104 -19.72 -0.32 -1.36
N ASP A 105 -19.03 -0.05 -2.48
CA ASP A 105 -18.27 -1.09 -3.18
C ASP A 105 -16.91 -1.33 -2.52
N ILE A 106 -16.35 -2.51 -2.73
CA ILE A 106 -14.99 -2.87 -2.30
C ILE A 106 -14.10 -2.79 -3.54
N LEU A 107 -13.06 -1.97 -3.44
CA LEU A 107 -11.96 -1.95 -4.40
C LEU A 107 -10.87 -2.89 -3.90
N THR A 108 -10.50 -3.86 -4.72
CA THR A 108 -9.37 -4.77 -4.40
C THR A 108 -8.14 -4.31 -5.15
N GLY A 109 -6.97 -4.41 -4.52
CA GLY A 109 -5.72 -4.03 -5.15
C GLY A 109 -4.58 -5.00 -4.86
N THR A 110 -3.64 -5.06 -5.79
CA THR A 110 -2.44 -5.89 -5.68
C THR A 110 -1.23 -5.03 -5.99
N ALA A 111 -0.35 -4.86 -5.01
CA ALA A 111 0.95 -4.23 -5.16
C ALA A 111 2.04 -5.29 -5.33
N ILE A 112 2.92 -5.09 -6.29
CA ILE A 112 4.02 -6.00 -6.64
C ILE A 112 5.31 -5.20 -6.65
N CYS A 113 6.35 -5.72 -6.02
CA CYS A 113 7.71 -5.21 -6.16
C CYS A 113 8.38 -5.94 -7.32
N ASP A 114 8.36 -5.30 -8.50
CA ASP A 114 8.91 -5.86 -9.73
C ASP A 114 10.43 -6.03 -9.64
N LYS A 115 11.11 -5.04 -9.08
CA LYS A 115 12.56 -5.05 -8.92
C LYS A 115 13.00 -4.19 -7.76
N MET A 116 13.82 -4.74 -6.88
CA MET A 116 14.49 -4.00 -5.82
C MET A 116 16.00 -4.04 -6.04
N GLY A 117 16.57 -2.92 -6.47
CA GLY A 117 18.01 -2.73 -6.58
C GLY A 117 18.62 -2.09 -5.34
N ARG A 118 19.92 -1.80 -5.39
CA ARG A 118 20.64 -1.14 -4.27
C ARG A 118 20.13 0.29 -4.02
N THR A 119 19.71 1.01 -5.05
CA THR A 119 19.32 2.42 -4.93
C THR A 119 17.85 2.67 -5.23
N LEU A 120 17.26 1.91 -6.16
CA LEU A 120 15.88 2.10 -6.61
C LEU A 120 15.07 0.81 -6.48
N ALA A 121 13.81 0.95 -6.08
CA ALA A 121 12.79 -0.08 -6.11
C ALA A 121 11.68 0.34 -7.07
N TYR A 122 11.30 -0.56 -7.95
CA TYR A 122 10.21 -0.42 -8.90
C TYR A 122 9.04 -1.29 -8.42
N THR A 123 7.87 -0.68 -8.35
CA THR A 123 6.65 -1.34 -7.91
C THR A 123 5.50 -1.03 -8.84
N THR A 124 4.62 -2.01 -9.02
CA THR A 124 3.39 -1.89 -9.80
C THR A 124 2.21 -2.18 -8.89
N VAL A 125 1.17 -1.35 -8.98
CA VAL A 125 -0.06 -1.53 -8.21
C VAL A 125 -1.24 -1.62 -9.17
N ASN A 126 -2.03 -2.68 -9.09
CA ASN A 126 -3.23 -2.85 -9.90
C ASN A 126 -4.47 -2.77 -9.01
N PHE A 127 -5.51 -2.09 -9.48
CA PHE A 127 -6.79 -1.95 -8.79
C PHE A 127 -7.90 -2.59 -9.61
N PHE A 128 -8.70 -3.42 -8.97
CA PHE A 128 -9.83 -4.12 -9.55
C PHE A 128 -11.12 -3.67 -8.87
N ASN A 129 -12.14 -3.40 -9.67
CA ASN A 129 -13.47 -3.06 -9.18
C ASN A 129 -14.22 -4.32 -8.70
N LYS A 130 -15.43 -4.15 -8.15
CA LYS A 130 -16.31 -5.25 -7.71
C LYS A 130 -16.64 -6.28 -8.80
N LYS A 131 -16.54 -5.90 -10.08
CA LYS A 131 -16.78 -6.80 -11.22
C LYS A 131 -15.52 -7.58 -11.62
N GLY A 132 -14.38 -7.33 -10.98
CA GLY A 132 -13.08 -7.89 -11.33
C GLY A 132 -12.41 -7.21 -12.53
N GLU A 133 -12.91 -6.06 -12.98
CA GLU A 133 -12.32 -5.30 -14.08
C GLU A 133 -11.19 -4.40 -13.55
N LEU A 134 -10.12 -4.26 -14.33
CA LEU A 134 -9.01 -3.37 -13.98
C LEU A 134 -9.49 -1.91 -14.03
N ALA A 135 -9.67 -1.32 -12.86
CA ALA A 135 -10.08 0.07 -12.67
C ALA A 135 -8.93 1.03 -12.97
N ALA A 136 -7.77 0.77 -12.37
CA ALA A 136 -6.59 1.57 -12.54
C ALA A 136 -5.35 0.72 -12.36
N ARG A 137 -4.24 1.21 -12.92
CA ARG A 137 -2.91 0.67 -12.71
C ARG A 137 -1.96 1.80 -12.37
N GLY A 138 -1.14 1.61 -11.35
CA GLY A 138 -0.07 2.49 -10.94
C GLY A 138 1.30 1.86 -11.12
N SER A 139 2.28 2.70 -11.38
CA SER A 139 3.72 2.40 -11.28
C SER A 139 4.32 3.39 -10.29
N HIS A 140 5.15 2.89 -9.38
CA HIS A 140 5.78 3.70 -8.36
C HIS A 140 7.25 3.30 -8.20
N THR A 141 8.12 4.30 -8.35
CA THR A 141 9.57 4.14 -8.18
C THR A 141 9.98 4.83 -6.89
N LYS A 142 10.69 4.10 -6.03
CA LYS A 142 11.20 4.62 -4.75
C LYS A 142 12.71 4.54 -4.67
N TYR A 143 13.33 5.55 -4.06
CA TYR A 143 14.73 5.56 -3.70
C TYR A 143 14.95 4.88 -2.34
N VAL A 144 15.61 3.73 -2.37
CA VAL A 144 15.78 2.80 -1.24
C VAL A 144 17.24 2.66 -0.78
N ALA A 145 18.15 3.53 -1.23
CA ALA A 145 19.58 3.38 -0.89
C ALA A 145 19.87 3.37 0.62
N LYS A 146 19.09 4.11 1.41
CA LYS A 146 19.26 4.20 2.87
C LYS A 146 18.52 3.09 3.64
N THR A 147 17.72 2.26 2.97
CA THR A 147 16.90 1.25 3.65
C THR A 147 17.68 -0.03 3.96
N TRP A 148 18.88 -0.18 3.37
CA TRP A 148 19.77 -1.34 3.56
C TRP A 148 20.37 -1.42 4.96
N GLU A 149 20.34 -0.33 5.72
CA GLU A 149 20.85 -0.24 7.10
C GLU A 149 19.92 -0.94 8.12
N THR A 150 18.69 -1.29 7.72
CA THR A 150 17.71 -1.98 8.58
C THR A 150 17.75 -3.49 8.40
N GLU A 151 17.57 -4.25 9.49
CA GLU A 151 17.49 -5.72 9.46
C GLU A 151 16.21 -6.21 8.77
N ASP A 152 16.32 -7.33 8.05
CA ASP A 152 15.19 -7.90 7.31
C ASP A 152 14.09 -8.41 8.25
N PHE A 153 12.85 -7.96 8.03
CA PHE A 153 11.62 -8.32 8.75
C PHE A 153 11.60 -7.95 10.24
N VAL A 154 12.37 -6.92 10.62
CA VAL A 154 12.41 -6.38 11.98
C VAL A 154 11.69 -5.03 12.00
N ALA A 155 10.59 -4.94 12.74
CA ALA A 155 9.85 -3.70 12.98
C ALA A 155 10.09 -3.22 14.42
N PRO A 156 10.12 -1.91 14.69
CA PRO A 156 10.17 -1.40 16.07
C PRO A 156 8.95 -1.85 16.87
N GLU A 157 9.15 -2.22 18.15
CA GLU A 157 8.12 -2.83 19.01
C GLU A 157 6.83 -1.99 19.10
N GLU A 158 6.95 -0.67 19.01
CA GLU A 158 5.83 0.28 19.08
C GLU A 158 4.89 0.26 17.86
N TYR A 159 5.28 -0.38 16.75
CA TYR A 159 4.47 -0.52 15.54
C TYR A 159 4.06 -1.96 15.23
N ILE A 160 4.50 -2.93 16.03
CA ILE A 160 4.21 -4.34 15.79
C ILE A 160 2.69 -4.54 15.83
N ALA A 161 2.12 -4.99 14.71
CA ALA A 161 0.72 -5.34 14.65
C ALA A 161 0.43 -6.53 15.60
N GLU A 162 -0.68 -6.43 16.33
CA GLU A 162 -1.20 -7.51 17.16
C GLU A 162 -1.46 -8.77 16.29
N GLU A 163 -1.20 -9.95 16.85
CA GLU A 163 -1.56 -11.20 16.18
C GLU A 163 -3.09 -11.34 16.22
N GLU A 164 -3.73 -11.21 15.05
CA GLU A 164 -5.09 -11.72 14.88
C GLU A 164 -5.04 -13.24 15.07
N LYS A 165 -5.77 -13.71 16.08
CA LYS A 165 -5.82 -15.09 16.57
C LYS A 165 -6.74 -15.96 15.73
#